data_AF-A0A9E5U7R1-F1
#
_entry.id   AF-A0A9E5U7R1-F1
#
_cell.length_a   1.000
_cell.length_b   1.000
_cell.length_c   1.000
_cell.angle_alpha   90.00
_cell.angle_beta   90.00
_cell.angle_gamma   90.00
#
_symmetry.space_group_name_H-M   'P 1'
#
loop_
_entity.id
_entity.type
_entity.pdbx_description
1 polymer ?
#
loop_
_entity_poly.entity_id
_entity_poly.type
_entity_poly.pdbx_seq_one_letter_code
_entity_poly.pdbx_strand_id
1 'polypeptide(L)'
;HGDLEEVTTWLRGETTVGELAARQVAEYLVAARVALSAMPTRETVVLERFFDETGAMHLVVHAPFGSRINRAWGLSLRKRFCRSFNVELQAAATEDAIV
;
A
#
# COMPACT_ATOMS: atom_id res chain seq x y z
N HIS A 1 -5.23 -15.71 15.58
CA HIS A 1 -5.85 -14.95 16.67
C HIS A 1 -4.85 -14.31 17.65
N GLY A 2 -3.67 -14.88 17.92
CA GLY A 2 -2.68 -14.27 18.84
C GLY A 2 -2.07 -12.93 18.40
N ASP A 3 -2.01 -12.66 17.09
CA ASP A 3 -1.35 -11.46 16.54
C ASP A 3 -2.08 -10.15 16.90
N LEU A 4 -3.42 -10.16 17.02
CA LEU A 4 -4.19 -8.92 17.20
C LEU A 4 -4.07 -8.35 18.62
N GLU A 5 -4.18 -9.19 19.65
CA GLU A 5 -4.05 -8.74 21.04
C GLU A 5 -2.61 -8.32 21.38
N GLU A 6 -1.63 -9.02 20.80
CA GLU A 6 -0.21 -8.68 20.93
C GLU A 6 0.08 -7.31 20.31
N VAL A 7 -0.35 -7.09 19.05
CA VAL A 7 -0.19 -5.79 18.37
C VAL A 7 -0.94 -4.68 19.07
N THR A 8 -2.16 -4.94 19.57
CA THR A 8 -2.94 -3.94 20.32
C THR A 8 -2.25 -3.54 21.62
N THR A 9 -1.72 -4.52 22.36
CA THR A 9 -0.97 -4.28 23.60
C THR A 9 0.31 -3.50 23.32
N TRP A 10 1.04 -3.89 22.28
CA TRP A 10 2.25 -3.20 21.85
C TRP A 10 1.97 -1.73 21.46
N LEU A 11 0.93 -1.47 20.64
CA LEU A 11 0.54 -0.12 20.23
C LEU A 11 0.19 0.77 21.42
N ARG A 12 -0.45 0.22 22.45
CA ARG A 12 -0.77 0.95 23.69
C ARG A 12 0.45 1.25 24.55
N GLY A 13 1.50 0.42 24.47
CA GLY A 13 2.75 0.64 25.18
C GLY A 13 3.63 1.69 24.48
N GLU A 14 3.62 1.69 23.15
CA GLU A 14 4.48 2.56 22.33
C GLU A 14 3.86 3.94 22.06
N THR A 15 2.53 4.07 22.20
CA THR A 15 1.80 5.30 21.86
C THR A 15 0.82 5.70 22.97
N THR A 16 0.29 6.91 22.90
CA THR A 16 -0.72 7.41 23.85
C THR A 16 -2.16 7.10 23.44
N VAL A 17 -2.38 6.26 22.43
CA VAL A 17 -3.71 6.01 21.88
C VAL A 17 -4.55 5.11 22.79
N GLY A 18 -5.84 5.40 22.89
CA GLY A 18 -6.79 4.60 23.67
C GLY A 18 -7.00 3.20 23.08
N GLU A 19 -7.51 2.27 23.89
CA GLU A 19 -7.66 0.86 23.53
C GLU A 19 -8.47 0.63 22.24
N LEU A 20 -9.59 1.33 22.07
CA LEU A 20 -10.41 1.22 20.86
C LEU A 20 -9.65 1.67 19.61
N ALA A 21 -8.86 2.74 19.72
CA ALA A 21 -8.04 3.24 18.61
C ALA A 21 -6.87 2.28 18.31
N ALA A 22 -6.19 1.77 19.34
CA ALA A 22 -5.12 0.79 19.19
C ALA A 22 -5.62 -0.48 18.49
N ARG A 23 -6.78 -0.99 18.90
CA ARG A 23 -7.39 -2.17 18.29
C ARG A 23 -7.77 -1.92 16.83
N GLN A 24 -8.37 -0.77 16.53
CA GLN A 24 -8.73 -0.42 15.14
C GLN A 24 -7.49 -0.35 14.23
N VAL A 25 -6.39 0.23 14.71
CA VAL A 25 -5.12 0.29 13.97
C VAL A 25 -4.53 -1.10 13.81
N ALA A 26 -4.54 -1.92 14.87
CA ALA A 26 -4.06 -3.30 14.81
C ALA A 26 -4.86 -4.13 13.79
N GLU A 27 -6.18 -4.05 13.81
CA GLU A 27 -7.07 -4.73 12.86
C GLU A 27 -6.76 -4.31 11.43
N TYR A 28 -6.57 -3.01 11.19
CA TYR A 28 -6.22 -2.48 9.87
C TYR A 28 -4.85 -2.98 9.38
N LEU A 29 -3.81 -2.91 10.21
CA LEU A 29 -2.46 -3.33 9.85
C LEU A 29 -2.36 -4.84 9.62
N VAL A 30 -3.04 -5.64 10.45
CA VAL A 30 -3.10 -7.10 10.27
C VAL A 30 -3.80 -7.45 8.96
N ALA A 31 -4.95 -6.81 8.67
CA ALA A 31 -5.67 -7.02 7.41
C ALA A 31 -4.81 -6.65 6.20
N ALA A 32 -4.12 -5.50 6.25
CA ALA A 32 -3.22 -5.06 5.18
C ALA A 32 -2.06 -6.05 4.97
N ARG A 33 -1.42 -6.53 6.04
CA ARG A 33 -0.35 -7.54 5.96
C ARG A 33 -0.84 -8.84 5.34
N VAL A 34 -2.04 -9.29 5.69
CA VAL A 34 -2.64 -10.51 5.12
C VAL A 34 -2.93 -10.31 3.63
N ALA A 35 -3.50 -9.18 3.24
CA ALA A 35 -3.83 -8.88 1.83
C ALA A 35 -2.57 -8.75 0.96
N LEU A 36 -1.54 -8.06 1.46
CA LEU A 36 -0.35 -7.70 0.69
C LEU A 36 0.83 -8.67 0.89
N SER A 37 0.72 -9.65 1.79
CA SER A 37 1.77 -10.59 2.22
C SER A 37 3.01 -9.96 2.87
N ALA A 38 3.17 -8.64 2.80
CA ALA A 38 4.19 -7.85 3.47
C ALA A 38 3.64 -6.47 3.80
N MET A 39 4.19 -5.82 4.84
CA MET A 39 3.83 -4.44 5.15
C MET A 39 4.67 -3.49 4.28
N PRO A 40 4.03 -2.58 3.51
CA PRO A 40 4.75 -1.51 2.84
C PRO A 40 5.47 -0.62 3.87
N THR A 41 6.76 -0.41 3.67
CA THR A 41 7.60 0.45 4.52
C THR A 41 8.54 1.25 3.62
N ARG A 42 9.40 2.08 4.21
CA ARG A 42 10.43 2.79 3.43
C ARG A 42 11.48 1.85 2.81
N GLU A 43 11.61 0.64 3.34
CA GLU A 43 12.57 -0.37 2.86
C GLU A 43 11.88 -1.47 2.04
N THR A 44 10.55 -1.55 2.13
CA THR A 44 9.73 -2.57 1.48
C THR A 44 8.69 -1.91 0.58
N VAL A 45 8.88 -2.00 -0.74
CA VAL A 45 7.88 -1.61 -1.74
C VAL A 45 7.09 -2.84 -2.16
N VAL A 46 5.75 -2.75 -2.15
CA VAL A 46 4.87 -3.84 -2.60
C VAL A 46 4.23 -3.47 -3.93
N LEU A 47 4.30 -4.37 -4.90
CA LEU A 47 3.60 -4.27 -6.18
C LEU A 47 2.45 -5.27 -6.18
N GLU A 48 1.22 -4.77 -6.17
CA GLU A 48 0.01 -5.57 -6.21
C GLU A 48 -0.57 -5.56 -7.62
N ARG A 49 -0.84 -6.75 -8.16
CA ARG A 49 -1.51 -6.92 -9.45
C ARG A 49 -2.84 -7.61 -9.23
N PHE A 50 -3.91 -7.01 -9.73
CA PHE A 50 -5.25 -7.61 -9.71
C PHE A 50 -5.97 -7.38 -11.04
N PHE A 51 -7.09 -8.07 -11.20
CA PHE A 51 -7.98 -7.89 -12.33
C PHE A 51 -9.33 -7.44 -11.82
N ASP A 52 -9.97 -6.49 -12.51
CA ASP A 52 -11.33 -6.10 -12.18
C ASP A 52 -12.36 -7.07 -12.79
N GLU A 53 -13.64 -6.78 -12.55
CA GLU A 53 -14.76 -7.59 -13.03
C GLU A 53 -14.85 -7.66 -14.57
N THR A 54 -14.24 -6.72 -15.28
CA THR A 54 -14.18 -6.70 -16.75
C THR A 54 -12.99 -7.48 -17.30
N GLY A 55 -12.10 -7.96 -16.43
CA GLY A 55 -10.85 -8.60 -16.78
C GLY A 55 -9.73 -7.62 -17.14
N ALA A 56 -9.92 -6.31 -16.91
CA ALA A 56 -8.85 -5.34 -17.08
C ALA A 56 -7.82 -5.51 -15.94
N MET A 57 -6.54 -5.43 -16.30
CA MET A 57 -5.43 -5.60 -15.38
C MET A 57 -5.05 -4.26 -14.75
N HIS A 58 -4.94 -4.26 -13.42
CA HIS A 58 -4.52 -3.12 -12.62
C HIS A 58 -3.25 -3.45 -11.85
N LEU A 59 -2.37 -2.46 -11.69
CA LEU A 59 -1.13 -2.57 -10.94
C LEU A 59 -1.06 -1.41 -9.94
N VAL A 60 -0.95 -1.73 -8.66
CA VAL A 60 -0.80 -0.74 -7.58
C VAL A 60 0.58 -0.89 -6.95
N VAL A 61 1.27 0.23 -6.76
CA VAL A 61 2.54 0.30 -6.03
C VAL A 61 2.27 0.92 -4.67
N HIS A 62 2.35 0.12 -3.61
CA HIS A 62 2.25 0.57 -2.23
C HIS A 62 3.63 1.03 -1.73
N ALA A 63 3.79 2.33 -1.51
CA ALA A 63 5.09 2.94 -1.19
C ALA A 63 4.92 4.23 -0.35
N PRO A 64 5.28 4.21 0.94
CA PRO A 64 5.14 5.36 1.85
C PRO A 64 6.30 6.37 1.68
N PHE A 65 6.58 6.79 0.45
CA PHE A 65 7.60 7.79 0.12
C PHE A 65 7.04 9.21 -0.02
N GLY A 66 5.72 9.36 0.02
CA GLY A 66 5.04 10.63 -0.17
C GLY A 66 4.84 11.00 -1.64
N SER A 67 3.89 11.91 -1.85
CA SER A 67 3.34 12.26 -3.16
C SER A 67 4.37 12.75 -4.18
N ARG A 68 5.43 13.46 -3.74
CA ARG A 68 6.48 13.96 -4.65
C ARG A 68 7.27 12.82 -5.30
N ILE A 69 7.70 11.84 -4.51
CA ILE A 69 8.48 10.69 -5.02
C ILE A 69 7.56 9.78 -5.83
N ASN A 70 6.39 9.47 -5.30
CA ASN A 70 5.40 8.61 -5.96
C ASN A 70 4.98 9.16 -7.32
N ARG A 71 4.79 10.48 -7.45
CA ARG A 71 4.50 11.14 -8.73
C ARG A 71 5.66 11.03 -9.72
N ALA A 72 6.90 11.22 -9.27
CA ALA A 72 8.07 11.08 -10.14
C ALA A 72 8.18 9.65 -10.68
N TRP A 73 7.94 8.65 -9.83
CA TRP A 73 7.91 7.24 -10.22
C TRP A 73 6.78 6.96 -11.21
N GLY A 74 5.56 7.41 -10.95
CA GLY A 74 4.43 7.25 -11.87
C GLY A 74 4.70 7.84 -13.26
N LEU A 75 5.29 9.05 -13.34
CA LEU A 75 5.69 9.65 -14.60
C LEU A 75 6.77 8.84 -15.33
N SER A 76 7.76 8.33 -14.60
CA SER A 76 8.84 7.52 -15.16
C SER A 76 8.36 6.16 -15.67
N LEU A 77 7.45 5.52 -14.92
CA LEU A 77 6.82 4.25 -15.28
C LEU A 77 5.94 4.44 -16.51
N ARG A 78 5.10 5.48 -16.54
CA ARG A 78 4.29 5.81 -17.73
C ARG A 78 5.16 5.96 -18.98
N LYS A 79 6.28 6.70 -18.89
CA LYS A 79 7.22 6.85 -20.02
C LYS A 79 7.84 5.52 -20.46
N ARG A 80 8.18 4.65 -19.51
CA ARG A 80 8.77 3.33 -19.78
C ARG A 80 7.74 2.36 -20.38
N PHE A 81 6.50 2.40 -19.91
CA PHE A 81 5.41 1.54 -20.40
C PHE A 81 4.87 1.94 -21.77
N CYS A 82 4.84 3.24 -22.12
CA CYS A 82 4.53 3.68 -23.49
C CYS A 82 5.45 3.06 -24.56
N ARG A 83 6.62 2.54 -24.18
CA ARG A 83 7.53 1.84 -25.10
C ARG A 83 7.30 0.34 -25.22
N SER A 84 6.49 -0.27 -24.35
CA SER A 84 6.30 -1.73 -24.28
C SER A 84 4.84 -2.18 -24.31
N PHE A 85 3.88 -1.32 -23.99
CA PHE A 85 2.45 -1.61 -23.97
C PHE A 85 1.69 -0.45 -24.63
N ASN A 86 0.88 -0.73 -25.65
CA ASN A 86 0.09 0.26 -26.40
C ASN A 86 -1.20 0.67 -25.66
N VAL A 87 -1.15 0.73 -24.32
CA VAL A 87 -2.27 1.07 -23.44
C VAL A 87 -1.84 2.21 -22.54
N GLU A 88 -2.63 3.28 -22.52
CA GLU A 88 -2.33 4.49 -21.77
C GLU A 88 -2.51 4.23 -20.27
N LEU A 89 -1.40 4.00 -19.57
CA LEU A 89 -1.37 3.74 -18.13
C LEU A 89 -1.86 4.99 -17.38
N GLN A 90 -3.08 4.92 -16.83
CA GLN A 90 -3.65 5.98 -16.01
C GLN A 90 -3.02 5.93 -14.62
N ALA A 91 -1.89 6.63 -14.47
CA ALA A 91 -1.18 6.67 -13.19
C ALA A 91 -1.75 7.75 -12.25
N ALA A 92 -2.35 7.38 -11.13
CA ALA A 92 -2.77 8.26 -10.04
C ALA A 92 -1.88 8.04 -8.81
N ALA A 93 -1.07 9.04 -8.45
CA ALA A 93 -0.21 8.98 -7.26
C ALA A 93 -0.88 9.66 -6.07
N THR A 94 -1.04 8.93 -4.96
CA THR A 94 -1.44 9.43 -3.65
C THR A 94 -0.22 9.51 -2.72
N GLU A 95 -0.43 9.89 -1.46
CA GLU A 95 0.66 9.97 -0.46
C GLU A 95 1.30 8.60 -0.18
N ASP A 96 0.52 7.53 -0.22
CA ASP A 96 0.94 6.17 0.15
C ASP A 96 1.01 5.18 -1.03
N ALA A 97 0.49 5.56 -2.20
CA ALA A 97 0.41 4.64 -3.33
C ALA A 97 0.56 5.31 -4.70
N ILE A 98 0.86 4.49 -5.71
CA ILE A 98 0.71 4.80 -7.14
C ILE A 98 -0.26 3.76 -7.70
N VAL A 99 -1.38 4.21 -8.27
CA VAL A 99 -2.35 3.42 -9.05
C VAL A 99 -2.09 3.68 -10.53
#